data_AF-A0A0L7KVK0-F1
#
_entry.id   AF-A0A0L7KVK0-F1
#
_cell.length_a   1.000
_cell.length_b   1.000
_cell.length_c   1.000
_cell.angle_alpha   90.00
_cell.angle_beta   90.00
_cell.angle_gamma   90.00
#
_symmetry.space_group_name_H-M   'P 1'
#
loop_
_entity.id
_entity.type
_entity.pdbx_description
1 polymer ?
#
loop_
_entity_poly.entity_id
_entity_poly.type
_entity_poly.pdbx_seq_one_letter_code
_entity_poly.pdbx_strand_id
1 'polypeptide(L)'
;MFRFPWERTYTGVEVTQPCCPEVAEFEQHISRCIAFAARQFPWERTYTGVEVTQPCCPEVAEFEQHISRCIAFAARQYVSCLCKSYFLAKDPEHYADIAWSLALPYDESFNYHPQFSGYTRGESIKQADAVLLGFPLQYTMNVSTRANDLSYYESVTRSNGPAMAWSMHAIGHLQLGEEQQAEANFNKSYQAFVREPFKVWSELARPSIGAVNFFTGMGGFLQTLMFGYAGVSIHLDKLQIDKPRLPPGATRFKIQGIKYVGAKLTLEIDKESTTLKVSSVDDKWPLSMFNGKYNVTLVPVELTGEGPFPITARPWKDCKIPADVIGNNNLRPIGA
;
A
#
# COMPACT_ATOMS: atom_id res chain seq x y z
N MET A 1 4.05 -8.01 -10.02
CA MET A 1 3.39 -7.99 -8.71
C MET A 1 2.58 -6.72 -8.60
N PHE A 2 1.26 -6.83 -8.40
CA PHE A 2 0.41 -5.67 -8.15
C PHE A 2 0.64 -5.22 -6.71
N ARG A 3 0.90 -3.92 -6.47
CA ARG A 3 1.07 -3.40 -5.10
C ARG A 3 -0.24 -3.45 -4.31
N PHE A 4 -1.40 -3.69 -4.95
CA PHE A 4 -2.69 -3.96 -4.30
C PHE A 4 -3.59 -4.79 -5.23
N PRO A 5 -4.22 -5.87 -4.73
CA PRO A 5 -5.35 -6.46 -5.42
C PRO A 5 -6.57 -6.65 -4.50
N TRP A 6 -7.69 -6.02 -4.84
CA TRP A 6 -9.05 -6.49 -4.52
C TRP A 6 -10.01 -6.14 -5.69
N GLU A 7 -10.99 -7.03 -5.98
CA GLU A 7 -11.44 -7.58 -7.31
C GLU A 7 -12.48 -6.77 -8.17
N ARG A 8 -12.90 -7.09 -9.43
CA ARG A 8 -12.87 -8.30 -10.32
C ARG A 8 -12.90 -7.98 -11.84
N THR A 9 -12.44 -8.92 -12.67
CA THR A 9 -12.16 -8.87 -14.13
C THR A 9 -12.99 -9.86 -14.99
N TYR A 10 -14.33 -9.75 -15.15
CA TYR A 10 -15.06 -10.81 -15.89
C TYR A 10 -16.09 -10.45 -16.98
N THR A 11 -16.71 -9.27 -17.08
CA THR A 11 -17.77 -9.10 -18.12
C THR A 11 -17.38 -8.21 -19.29
N GLY A 12 -16.55 -7.19 -19.11
CA GLY A 12 -16.26 -6.25 -20.21
C GLY A 12 -17.52 -5.57 -20.77
N VAL A 13 -18.59 -5.47 -19.96
CA VAL A 13 -19.83 -4.75 -20.29
C VAL A 13 -20.23 -3.91 -19.07
N GLU A 14 -20.67 -2.68 -19.36
CA GLU A 14 -21.13 -1.68 -18.41
C GLU A 14 -22.34 -2.15 -17.59
N VAL A 15 -22.45 -1.66 -16.35
CA VAL A 15 -23.64 -1.82 -15.53
C VAL A 15 -24.15 -0.43 -15.15
N THR A 16 -24.84 0.23 -16.08
CA THR A 16 -25.70 1.38 -15.76
C THR A 16 -26.97 0.87 -15.09
N GLN A 17 -27.42 1.51 -13.99
CA GLN A 17 -28.82 1.34 -13.58
C GLN A 17 -29.73 1.97 -14.65
N PRO A 18 -30.87 1.35 -15.02
CA PRO A 18 -31.74 1.80 -16.11
C PRO A 18 -32.34 3.21 -15.95
N CYS A 19 -32.20 3.81 -14.76
CA CYS A 19 -32.86 5.05 -14.40
C CYS A 19 -32.11 6.33 -14.81
N CYS A 20 -30.79 6.28 -15.01
CA CYS A 20 -29.99 7.49 -15.23
C CYS A 20 -28.80 7.24 -16.19
N PRO A 21 -29.05 7.01 -17.49
CA PRO A 21 -27.99 6.76 -18.48
C PRO A 21 -27.11 7.99 -18.75
N GLU A 22 -27.55 9.22 -18.42
CA GLU A 22 -26.73 10.44 -18.62
C GLU A 22 -25.53 10.53 -17.67
N VAL A 23 -25.51 9.76 -16.58
CA VAL A 23 -24.39 9.70 -15.62
C VAL A 23 -23.11 9.18 -16.28
N ALA A 24 -23.25 8.30 -17.29
CA ALA A 24 -22.13 7.75 -18.04
C ALA A 24 -21.36 8.82 -18.86
N GLU A 25 -21.99 9.93 -19.23
CA GLU A 25 -21.34 11.01 -20.00
C GLU A 25 -20.43 11.90 -19.13
N PHE A 26 -20.59 11.86 -17.80
CA PHE A 26 -19.81 12.68 -16.85
C PHE A 26 -18.77 11.87 -16.06
N GLU A 27 -18.66 10.56 -16.31
CA GLU A 27 -17.63 9.71 -15.72
C GLU A 27 -16.27 9.98 -16.38
N GLN A 28 -15.31 10.52 -15.61
CA GLN A 28 -13.91 10.53 -16.03
C GLN A 28 -13.35 9.11 -15.95
N HIS A 29 -13.39 8.41 -17.08
CA HIS A 29 -12.73 7.13 -17.25
C HIS A 29 -11.24 7.28 -16.95
N ILE A 30 -10.77 6.58 -15.92
CA ILE A 30 -9.35 6.27 -15.73
C ILE A 30 -8.87 5.60 -17.01
N SER A 31 -8.09 6.35 -17.80
CA SER A 31 -7.56 5.85 -19.07
C SER A 31 -6.78 4.55 -18.83
N ARG A 32 -6.71 3.69 -19.85
CA ARG A 32 -6.04 2.38 -19.78
C ARG A 32 -4.60 2.46 -19.21
N CYS A 33 -3.93 3.62 -19.34
CA CYS A 33 -2.60 3.90 -18.80
C CYS A 33 -2.60 4.31 -17.33
N ILE A 34 -3.60 5.08 -16.88
CA ILE A 34 -3.80 5.34 -15.44
C ILE A 34 -4.20 4.04 -14.75
N ALA A 35 -5.00 3.16 -15.37
CA ALA A 35 -5.26 1.82 -14.87
C ALA A 35 -4.02 0.90 -14.92
N PHE A 36 -3.07 1.14 -15.83
CA PHE A 36 -1.80 0.41 -15.90
C PHE A 36 -0.77 0.90 -14.87
N ALA A 37 -0.74 2.19 -14.54
CA ALA A 37 0.04 2.76 -13.44
C ALA A 37 -0.59 2.44 -12.07
N ALA A 38 -1.92 2.55 -11.98
CA ALA A 38 -2.75 2.19 -10.84
C ALA A 38 -3.00 0.68 -10.71
N ARG A 39 -2.44 -0.18 -11.58
CA ARG A 39 -2.26 -1.61 -11.27
C ARG A 39 -1.44 -1.80 -9.99
N GLN A 40 -0.73 -0.77 -9.55
CA GLN A 40 -0.07 -0.69 -8.28
C GLN A 40 -0.87 0.01 -7.18
N PHE A 41 -2.16 0.40 -7.32
CA PHE A 41 -2.94 1.15 -6.31
C PHE A 41 -4.49 1.01 -6.38
N PRO A 42 -5.13 -0.16 -6.58
CA PRO A 42 -6.59 -0.22 -6.42
C PRO A 42 -7.00 -0.22 -4.93
N TRP A 43 -7.50 0.92 -4.45
CA TRP A 43 -8.54 0.94 -3.42
C TRP A 43 -9.75 1.71 -3.95
N GLU A 44 -10.93 1.19 -3.60
CA GLU A 44 -12.29 1.59 -3.99
C GLU A 44 -12.55 1.85 -5.47
N ARG A 45 -13.38 0.99 -6.07
CA ARG A 45 -14.14 1.31 -7.27
C ARG A 45 -15.58 1.52 -6.83
N THR A 46 -16.00 2.77 -6.71
CA THR A 46 -17.42 3.17 -6.70
C THR A 46 -17.71 3.87 -8.02
N TYR A 47 -18.64 3.30 -8.77
CA TYR A 47 -19.04 3.72 -10.12
C TYR A 47 -19.60 5.15 -10.20
N THR A 48 -20.06 5.72 -9.08
CA THR A 48 -20.72 7.05 -9.09
C THR A 48 -20.00 8.12 -8.26
N GLY A 49 -18.89 7.79 -7.57
CA GLY A 49 -18.21 8.76 -6.70
C GLY A 49 -19.08 9.32 -5.56
N VAL A 50 -20.15 8.61 -5.16
CA VAL A 50 -20.97 8.97 -3.99
C VAL A 50 -20.70 7.98 -2.86
N GLU A 51 -20.41 8.54 -1.68
CA GLU A 51 -20.27 7.85 -0.40
C GLU A 51 -21.53 7.03 -0.06
N VAL A 52 -21.37 5.83 0.50
CA VAL A 52 -22.48 5.12 1.15
C VAL A 52 -22.71 5.68 2.56
N THR A 53 -22.97 6.98 2.66
CA THR A 53 -23.63 7.54 3.84
C THR A 53 -25.14 7.38 3.68
N GLN A 54 -25.79 6.74 4.67
CA GLN A 54 -27.24 6.62 4.66
C GLN A 54 -27.90 8.01 4.58
N PRO A 55 -29.07 8.15 3.90
CA PRO A 55 -29.77 9.42 3.74
C PRO A 55 -30.15 10.15 5.05
N CYS A 56 -29.98 9.51 6.21
CA CYS A 56 -30.29 10.09 7.51
C CYS A 56 -29.17 10.97 8.10
N CYS A 57 -27.93 10.91 7.58
CA CYS A 57 -26.78 11.59 8.20
C CYS A 57 -25.74 12.08 7.15
N PRO A 58 -26.07 13.10 6.34
CA PRO A 58 -25.19 13.63 5.29
C PRO A 58 -23.96 14.38 5.82
N GLU A 59 -23.93 14.86 7.07
CA GLU A 59 -22.76 15.57 7.61
C GLU A 59 -21.52 14.67 7.77
N VAL A 60 -21.69 13.35 7.70
CA VAL A 60 -20.60 12.36 7.86
C VAL A 60 -19.60 12.40 6.70
N ALA A 61 -20.03 12.77 5.50
CA ALA A 61 -19.18 12.87 4.31
C ALA A 61 -18.19 14.05 4.38
N GLU A 62 -18.47 15.10 5.17
CA GLU A 62 -17.59 16.27 5.30
C GLU A 62 -16.33 15.99 6.13
N PHE A 63 -16.30 14.87 6.86
CA PHE A 63 -15.17 14.45 7.70
C PHE A 63 -14.35 13.30 7.08
N GLU A 64 -14.64 12.90 5.83
CA GLU A 64 -13.91 11.83 5.14
C GLU A 64 -12.74 12.37 4.32
N GLN A 65 -11.52 12.03 4.75
CA GLN A 65 -10.30 12.25 3.97
C GLN A 65 -9.89 10.94 3.30
N HIS A 66 -10.02 10.93 1.97
CA HIS A 66 -9.55 9.84 1.11
C HIS A 66 -8.17 10.19 0.54
N ILE A 67 -7.26 9.22 0.59
CA ILE A 67 -5.79 9.28 0.33
C ILE A 67 -5.46 9.64 -1.13
N SER A 68 -5.89 10.80 -1.60
CA SER A 68 -5.88 11.16 -3.02
C SER A 68 -4.52 11.72 -3.47
N ARG A 69 -3.77 12.38 -2.58
CA ARG A 69 -2.49 13.01 -2.95
C ARG A 69 -1.36 12.00 -3.17
N CYS A 70 -1.31 10.96 -2.35
CA CYS A 70 -0.22 10.00 -2.33
C CYS A 70 -0.28 9.02 -3.53
N ILE A 71 -1.47 8.57 -3.94
CA ILE A 71 -1.63 7.84 -5.23
C ILE A 71 -1.28 8.74 -6.39
N ALA A 72 -1.87 9.95 -6.43
CA ALA A 72 -1.67 10.86 -7.56
C ALA A 72 -0.18 11.14 -7.75
N PHE A 73 0.57 11.28 -6.65
CA PHE A 73 2.02 11.40 -6.65
C PHE A 73 2.73 10.19 -7.28
N ALA A 74 2.47 8.97 -6.78
CA ALA A 74 3.12 7.75 -7.27
C ALA A 74 2.75 7.44 -8.74
N ALA A 75 1.50 7.67 -9.12
CA ALA A 75 1.02 7.50 -10.49
C ALA A 75 1.65 8.53 -11.46
N ARG A 76 1.82 9.79 -11.04
CA ARG A 76 2.40 10.86 -11.88
C ARG A 76 3.88 10.64 -12.17
N GLN A 77 4.69 10.28 -11.17
CA GLN A 77 6.11 10.01 -11.38
C GLN A 77 6.35 8.81 -12.32
N TYR A 78 5.53 7.75 -12.17
CA TYR A 78 5.58 6.59 -13.03
C TYR A 78 5.21 6.91 -14.49
N VAL A 79 4.16 7.72 -14.69
CA VAL A 79 3.75 8.21 -16.02
C VAL A 79 4.83 9.10 -16.63
N SER A 80 5.52 9.93 -15.84
CA SER A 80 6.60 10.80 -16.34
C SER A 80 7.83 10.02 -16.87
N CYS A 81 8.32 8.97 -16.19
CA CYS A 81 9.45 8.16 -16.73
C CYS A 81 9.04 7.34 -17.95
N LEU A 82 7.87 6.69 -17.92
CA LEU A 82 7.52 5.69 -18.93
C LEU A 82 6.84 6.26 -20.17
N CYS A 83 6.13 7.38 -20.05
CA CYS A 83 5.24 7.86 -21.10
C CYS A 83 5.76 9.10 -21.86
N LYS A 84 6.96 9.63 -21.54
CA LYS A 84 7.50 10.85 -22.16
C LYS A 84 7.56 10.77 -23.70
N SER A 85 7.85 9.59 -24.25
CA SER A 85 7.90 9.35 -25.70
C SER A 85 6.70 8.60 -26.28
N TYR A 86 5.94 7.86 -25.47
CA TYR A 86 4.90 6.95 -25.96
C TYR A 86 3.50 7.57 -26.05
N PHE A 87 3.21 8.66 -25.31
CA PHE A 87 1.84 9.20 -25.20
C PHE A 87 1.68 10.70 -25.47
N LEU A 88 2.71 11.40 -25.97
CA LEU A 88 2.63 12.85 -26.24
C LEU A 88 2.02 13.62 -25.05
N ALA A 89 2.34 13.22 -23.81
CA ALA A 89 1.84 13.88 -22.62
C ALA A 89 2.20 15.37 -22.72
N LYS A 90 1.19 16.23 -22.71
CA LYS A 90 1.40 17.68 -22.80
C LYS A 90 2.01 18.12 -21.47
N ASP A 91 3.26 18.53 -21.51
CA ASP A 91 4.00 19.09 -20.38
C ASP A 91 4.17 18.12 -19.17
N PRO A 92 4.90 17.00 -19.34
CA PRO A 92 5.16 16.05 -18.26
C PRO A 92 6.04 16.65 -17.14
N GLU A 93 6.77 17.73 -17.45
CA GLU A 93 7.60 18.46 -16.50
C GLU A 93 6.72 19.30 -15.56
N HIS A 94 5.68 19.96 -16.07
CA HIS A 94 4.70 20.65 -15.23
C HIS A 94 3.98 19.73 -14.21
N TYR A 95 3.64 18.50 -14.58
CA TYR A 95 3.06 17.56 -13.62
C TYR A 95 4.05 17.10 -12.55
N ALA A 96 5.34 17.00 -12.89
CA ALA A 96 6.40 16.75 -11.91
C ALA A 96 6.54 17.96 -10.96
N ASP A 97 6.50 19.18 -11.49
CA ASP A 97 6.54 20.42 -10.70
C ASP A 97 5.37 20.51 -9.72
N ILE A 98 4.15 20.19 -10.16
CA ILE A 98 2.98 20.11 -9.28
C ILE A 98 3.21 19.06 -8.18
N ALA A 99 3.69 17.87 -8.55
CA ALA A 99 3.92 16.78 -7.60
C ALA A 99 4.98 17.15 -6.55
N TRP A 100 6.06 17.81 -6.95
CA TRP A 100 7.10 18.32 -6.06
C TRP A 100 6.62 19.47 -5.18
N SER A 101 5.62 20.22 -5.62
CA SER A 101 5.04 21.36 -4.88
C SER A 101 3.89 20.95 -3.95
N LEU A 102 3.55 19.66 -3.87
CA LEU A 102 2.54 19.19 -2.92
C LEU A 102 3.05 19.35 -1.48
N ALA A 103 2.38 20.21 -0.72
CA ALA A 103 2.61 20.33 0.70
C ALA A 103 2.18 19.05 1.44
N LEU A 104 3.07 18.55 2.28
CA LEU A 104 2.81 17.51 3.26
C LEU A 104 2.93 18.15 4.65
N PRO A 105 1.84 18.23 5.43
CA PRO A 105 1.90 18.80 6.78
C PRO A 105 2.90 18.03 7.64
N TYR A 106 3.72 18.78 8.38
CA TYR A 106 4.68 18.22 9.31
C TYR A 106 4.76 19.10 10.56
N ASP A 107 4.68 18.48 11.73
CA ASP A 107 4.84 19.16 13.01
C ASP A 107 6.20 18.77 13.59
N GLU A 108 7.13 19.73 13.62
CA GLU A 108 8.49 19.51 14.13
C GLU A 108 8.52 19.32 15.65
N SER A 109 7.59 19.94 16.39
CA SER A 109 7.57 19.90 17.86
C SER A 109 7.18 18.53 18.38
N PHE A 110 6.19 17.91 17.73
CA PHE A 110 5.74 16.55 18.05
C PHE A 110 6.34 15.48 17.13
N ASN A 111 7.11 15.88 16.12
CA ASN A 111 7.79 15.00 15.17
C ASN A 111 6.83 13.96 14.56
N TYR A 112 5.74 14.44 13.93
CA TYR A 112 4.70 13.61 13.30
C TYR A 112 4.05 14.36 12.12
N HIS A 113 3.32 13.65 11.27
CA HIS A 113 2.55 14.22 10.17
C HIS A 113 1.09 14.42 10.59
N PRO A 114 0.59 15.67 10.74
CA PRO A 114 -0.84 15.94 10.89
C PRO A 114 -1.63 15.40 9.69
N GLN A 115 -2.87 14.95 9.93
CA GLN A 115 -3.72 14.32 8.91
C GLN A 115 -4.05 15.32 7.80
N PHE A 116 -4.32 16.57 8.19
CA PHE A 116 -4.55 17.69 7.30
C PHE A 116 -4.08 19.00 7.91
N SER A 117 -4.01 20.04 7.09
CA SER A 117 -3.69 21.39 7.54
C SER A 117 -4.77 21.91 8.49
N GLY A 118 -4.40 22.26 9.72
CA GLY A 118 -5.35 22.69 10.75
C GLY A 118 -5.92 21.56 11.62
N TYR A 119 -5.45 20.33 11.46
CA TYR A 119 -5.84 19.20 12.32
C TYR A 119 -5.54 19.50 13.81
N THR A 120 -6.55 19.36 14.67
CA THR A 120 -6.37 19.53 16.11
C THR A 120 -5.92 18.22 16.74
N ARG A 121 -4.73 18.21 17.36
CA ARG A 121 -4.20 17.01 18.02
C ARG A 121 -5.17 16.53 19.11
N GLY A 122 -5.71 15.32 18.94
CA GLY A 122 -6.62 14.67 19.89
C GLY A 122 -7.99 14.37 19.28
N GLU A 123 -8.28 14.94 18.11
CA GLU A 123 -9.45 14.57 17.31
C GLU A 123 -9.43 13.08 16.96
N SER A 124 -10.57 12.41 17.12
CA SER A 124 -10.69 10.99 16.81
C SER A 124 -10.85 10.78 15.31
N ILE A 125 -10.15 9.77 14.78
CA ILE A 125 -10.22 9.42 13.36
C ILE A 125 -10.97 8.11 13.14
N LYS A 126 -11.61 7.99 11.98
CA LYS A 126 -12.37 6.81 11.57
C LYS A 126 -11.48 5.62 11.24
N GLN A 127 -10.40 5.84 10.51
CA GLN A 127 -9.54 4.79 9.92
C GLN A 127 -8.14 5.32 9.61
N ALA A 128 -7.23 4.41 9.24
CA ALA A 128 -5.86 4.75 8.87
C ALA A 128 -5.81 5.79 7.73
N ASP A 129 -5.02 6.85 7.93
CA ASP A 129 -4.82 7.92 6.95
C ASP A 129 -3.34 8.33 6.89
N ALA A 130 -2.86 9.18 7.81
CA ALA A 130 -1.46 9.62 7.83
C ALA A 130 -0.46 8.45 7.94
N VAL A 131 -0.84 7.37 8.64
CA VAL A 131 -0.02 6.15 8.72
C VAL A 131 0.17 5.45 7.36
N LEU A 132 -0.63 5.80 6.36
CA LEU A 132 -0.52 5.29 4.99
C LEU A 132 0.65 5.90 4.21
N LEU A 133 1.24 6.98 4.72
CA LEU A 133 2.51 7.51 4.23
C LEU A 133 3.63 6.46 4.33
N GLY A 134 3.75 5.74 5.44
CA GLY A 134 4.80 4.73 5.59
C GLY A 134 4.47 3.40 4.90
N PHE A 135 3.22 2.94 4.98
CA PHE A 135 2.73 1.82 4.17
C PHE A 135 1.27 2.07 3.83
N PRO A 136 0.90 2.05 2.54
CA PRO A 136 1.62 1.44 1.42
C PRO A 136 2.52 2.37 0.62
N LEU A 137 2.48 3.68 0.88
CA LEU A 137 3.18 4.67 0.04
C LEU A 137 4.72 4.53 0.13
N GLN A 138 5.25 4.04 1.26
CA GLN A 138 6.69 3.93 1.52
C GLN A 138 7.42 5.29 1.45
N TYR A 139 6.74 6.35 1.88
CA TYR A 139 7.33 7.68 2.01
C TYR A 139 8.52 7.65 2.95
N THR A 140 9.64 8.17 2.48
CA THR A 140 10.88 8.24 3.26
C THR A 140 10.71 9.26 4.38
N MET A 141 10.83 8.79 5.62
CA MET A 141 10.74 9.62 6.83
C MET A 141 11.68 9.08 7.91
N ASN A 142 11.95 9.88 8.94
CA ASN A 142 12.74 9.43 10.07
C ASN A 142 12.02 8.30 10.82
N VAL A 143 12.80 7.35 11.36
CA VAL A 143 12.27 6.24 12.17
C VAL A 143 11.45 6.75 13.36
N SER A 144 11.91 7.82 14.00
CA SER A 144 11.19 8.49 15.10
C SER A 144 9.84 9.05 14.64
N THR A 145 9.79 9.69 13.46
CA THR A 145 8.56 10.21 12.88
C THR A 145 7.58 9.07 12.58
N ARG A 146 8.06 7.98 11.99
CA ARG A 146 7.24 6.81 11.68
C ARG A 146 6.65 6.18 12.95
N ALA A 147 7.44 6.05 14.00
CA ALA A 147 6.99 5.54 15.29
C ALA A 147 5.96 6.47 15.95
N ASN A 148 6.17 7.79 15.87
CA ASN A 148 5.23 8.79 16.38
C ASN A 148 3.91 8.78 15.61
N ASP A 149 3.94 8.71 14.28
CA ASP A 149 2.74 8.61 13.45
C ASP A 149 1.92 7.37 13.84
N LEU A 150 2.56 6.19 13.93
CA LEU A 150 1.88 4.96 14.28
C LEU A 150 1.28 5.00 15.69
N SER A 151 2.08 5.34 16.69
CA SER A 151 1.63 5.36 18.09
C SER A 151 0.54 6.41 18.35
N TYR A 152 0.69 7.61 17.78
CA TYR A 152 -0.29 8.67 17.91
C TYR A 152 -1.62 8.30 17.24
N TYR A 153 -1.59 7.90 15.96
CA TYR A 153 -2.82 7.58 15.24
C TYR A 153 -3.49 6.29 15.74
N GLU A 154 -2.75 5.36 16.35
CA GLU A 154 -3.36 4.23 17.05
C GLU A 154 -4.23 4.71 18.23
N SER A 155 -3.75 5.72 18.97
CA SER A 155 -4.43 6.24 20.16
C SER A 155 -5.71 7.04 19.87
N VAL A 156 -5.81 7.64 18.67
CA VAL A 156 -6.98 8.44 18.27
C VAL A 156 -7.91 7.72 17.28
N THR A 157 -7.50 6.55 16.76
CA THR A 157 -8.38 5.72 15.93
C THR A 157 -9.48 5.12 16.78
N ARG A 158 -10.74 5.41 16.42
CA ARG A 158 -11.89 4.91 17.15
C ARG A 158 -11.96 3.39 17.15
N SER A 159 -12.37 2.80 18.27
CA SER A 159 -12.43 1.34 18.46
C SER A 159 -13.46 0.63 17.56
N ASN A 160 -14.47 1.36 17.06
CA ASN A 160 -15.45 0.87 16.10
C ASN A 160 -15.08 1.14 14.63
N GLY A 161 -13.82 1.53 14.36
CA GLY A 161 -13.28 1.69 13.02
C GLY A 161 -13.19 0.36 12.24
N PRO A 162 -13.03 0.42 10.90
CA PRO A 162 -12.97 -0.78 10.08
C PRO A 162 -11.68 -1.58 10.31
N ALA A 163 -11.79 -2.90 10.13
CA ALA A 163 -10.73 -3.89 10.32
C ALA A 163 -9.35 -3.51 9.71
N MET A 164 -9.36 -2.92 8.51
CA MET A 164 -8.17 -2.66 7.71
C MET A 164 -7.20 -1.66 8.35
N ALA A 165 -7.68 -0.71 9.16
CA ALA A 165 -6.83 0.29 9.79
C ALA A 165 -5.75 -0.40 10.64
N TRP A 166 -6.16 -1.38 11.45
CA TRP A 166 -5.27 -2.15 12.29
C TRP A 166 -4.26 -3.00 11.50
N SER A 167 -4.62 -3.46 10.30
CA SER A 167 -3.67 -4.13 9.40
C SER A 167 -2.54 -3.21 8.96
N MET A 168 -2.83 -1.94 8.69
CA MET A 168 -1.83 -0.94 8.27
C MET A 168 -0.91 -0.57 9.43
N HIS A 169 -1.46 -0.43 10.65
CA HIS A 169 -0.66 -0.27 11.86
C HIS A 169 0.25 -1.48 12.11
N ALA A 170 -0.28 -2.71 12.00
CA ALA A 170 0.51 -3.92 12.19
C ALA A 170 1.70 -4.00 11.22
N ILE A 171 1.50 -3.67 9.94
CA ILE A 171 2.60 -3.60 8.96
C ILE A 171 3.62 -2.55 9.36
N GLY A 172 3.16 -1.36 9.75
CA GLY A 172 4.04 -0.28 10.20
C GLY A 172 4.92 -0.67 11.40
N HIS A 173 4.33 -1.29 12.42
CA HIS A 173 5.08 -1.78 13.58
C HIS A 173 6.07 -2.90 13.20
N LEU A 174 5.71 -3.81 12.28
CA LEU A 174 6.64 -4.84 11.78
C LEU A 174 7.85 -4.23 11.06
N GLN A 175 7.64 -3.16 10.28
CA GLN A 175 8.72 -2.41 9.62
C GLN A 175 9.67 -1.75 10.63
N LEU A 176 9.14 -1.30 11.77
CA LEU A 176 9.92 -0.76 12.89
C LEU A 176 10.56 -1.83 13.78
N GLY A 177 10.15 -3.09 13.67
CA GLY A 177 10.61 -4.17 14.54
C GLY A 177 9.88 -4.26 15.88
N GLU A 178 8.71 -3.60 16.00
CA GLU A 178 7.89 -3.54 17.21
C GLU A 178 6.90 -4.72 17.24
N GLU A 179 7.40 -5.92 17.55
CA GLU A 179 6.66 -7.17 17.36
C GLU A 179 5.41 -7.30 18.23
N GLN A 180 5.47 -6.82 19.47
CA GLN A 180 4.33 -6.91 20.40
C GLN A 180 3.16 -6.02 19.93
N GLN A 181 3.47 -4.79 19.51
CA GLN A 181 2.51 -3.84 18.96
C GLN A 181 1.95 -4.33 17.64
N ALA A 182 2.80 -4.93 16.79
CA ALA A 182 2.38 -5.54 15.55
C ALA A 182 1.39 -6.70 15.77
N GLU A 183 1.68 -7.61 16.70
CA GLU A 183 0.79 -8.73 17.04
C GLU A 183 -0.54 -8.23 17.60
N ALA A 184 -0.52 -7.25 18.51
CA ALA A 184 -1.73 -6.65 19.06
C ALA A 184 -2.62 -6.07 17.96
N ASN A 185 -2.03 -5.29 17.04
CA ASN A 185 -2.76 -4.69 15.92
C ASN A 185 -3.21 -5.74 14.88
N PHE A 186 -2.40 -6.78 14.63
CA PHE A 186 -2.80 -7.87 13.75
C PHE A 186 -4.03 -8.61 14.31
N ASN A 187 -4.04 -8.92 15.62
CA ASN A 187 -5.18 -9.52 16.29
C ASN A 187 -6.43 -8.63 16.24
N LYS A 188 -6.29 -7.31 16.47
CA LYS A 188 -7.38 -6.33 16.31
C LYS A 188 -7.96 -6.36 14.89
N SER A 189 -7.14 -6.58 13.85
CA SER A 189 -7.57 -6.52 12.46
C SER A 189 -8.54 -7.61 12.00
N TYR A 190 -8.66 -8.74 12.72
CA TYR A 190 -9.54 -9.83 12.28
C TYR A 190 -10.42 -10.43 13.39
N GLN A 191 -9.94 -10.51 14.64
CA GLN A 191 -10.61 -11.32 15.66
C GLN A 191 -12.06 -10.89 15.91
N ALA A 192 -12.32 -9.58 15.98
CA ALA A 192 -13.66 -9.04 16.21
C ALA A 192 -14.55 -9.04 14.94
N PHE A 193 -13.98 -9.24 13.76
CA PHE A 193 -14.63 -9.09 12.46
C PHE A 193 -15.02 -10.43 11.83
N VAL A 194 -14.23 -11.49 12.10
CA VAL A 194 -14.47 -12.86 11.61
C VAL A 194 -15.62 -13.52 12.35
N ARG A 195 -16.57 -14.12 11.61
CA ARG A 195 -17.79 -14.75 12.14
C ARG A 195 -17.74 -16.26 12.00
N GLU A 196 -17.99 -16.93 13.11
CA GLU A 196 -18.27 -18.36 13.14
C GLU A 196 -19.60 -18.69 12.44
N PRO A 197 -19.80 -19.93 11.98
CA PRO A 197 -18.82 -21.03 11.93
C PRO A 197 -17.94 -21.00 10.68
N PHE A 198 -18.30 -20.20 9.68
CA PHE A 198 -17.69 -20.24 8.35
C PHE A 198 -16.50 -19.28 8.17
N LYS A 199 -16.09 -18.61 9.24
CA LYS A 199 -15.02 -17.59 9.24
C LYS A 199 -15.27 -16.49 8.20
N VAL A 200 -16.49 -15.97 8.13
CA VAL A 200 -16.84 -14.87 7.20
C VAL A 200 -16.47 -13.53 7.82
N TRP A 201 -15.84 -12.63 7.07
CA TRP A 201 -15.54 -11.27 7.56
C TRP A 201 -16.78 -10.38 7.46
N SER A 202 -17.05 -9.65 8.53
CA SER A 202 -17.98 -8.52 8.60
C SER A 202 -17.20 -7.21 8.64
N GLU A 203 -17.74 -6.17 8.04
CA GLU A 203 -17.17 -4.81 8.08
C GLU A 203 -17.10 -4.23 9.49
N LEU A 204 -18.15 -4.45 10.30
CA LEU A 204 -18.21 -3.99 11.69
C LEU A 204 -17.75 -5.09 12.65
N ALA A 205 -17.14 -4.66 13.76
CA ALA A 205 -16.77 -5.51 14.89
C ALA A 205 -18.01 -6.02 15.64
N ARG A 206 -17.88 -7.16 16.33
CA ARG A 206 -18.92 -7.67 17.25
C ARG A 206 -19.28 -6.62 18.32
N PRO A 207 -20.56 -6.52 18.73
CA PRO A 207 -21.69 -7.37 18.33
C PRO A 207 -22.36 -6.96 17.00
N SER A 208 -22.03 -5.78 16.47
CA SER A 208 -22.63 -5.23 15.25
C SER A 208 -22.33 -6.07 14.01
N ILE A 209 -23.14 -5.85 12.96
CA ILE A 209 -23.00 -6.49 11.65
C ILE A 209 -23.02 -5.37 10.61
N GLY A 210 -22.01 -5.36 9.74
CA GLY A 210 -21.95 -4.47 8.58
C GLY A 210 -22.04 -5.29 7.29
N ALA A 211 -21.40 -4.82 6.21
CA ALA A 211 -21.30 -5.62 5.00
C ALA A 211 -20.69 -7.01 5.31
N VAL A 212 -21.37 -8.07 4.88
CA VAL A 212 -20.87 -9.45 4.96
C VAL A 212 -19.95 -9.73 3.78
N ASN A 213 -19.03 -10.69 3.95
CA ASN A 213 -17.95 -10.94 2.97
C ASN A 213 -17.12 -9.68 2.73
N PHE A 214 -16.75 -8.99 3.80
CA PHE A 214 -16.01 -7.74 3.73
C PHE A 214 -14.57 -7.97 3.21
N PHE A 215 -14.41 -7.92 1.90
CA PHE A 215 -13.16 -8.20 1.20
C PHE A 215 -12.03 -7.25 1.62
N THR A 216 -12.35 -6.00 1.95
CA THR A 216 -11.34 -5.03 2.37
C THR A 216 -10.65 -5.48 3.67
N GLY A 217 -11.39 -6.03 4.63
CA GLY A 217 -10.83 -6.61 5.85
C GLY A 217 -9.98 -7.86 5.58
N MET A 218 -10.43 -8.73 4.67
CA MET A 218 -9.66 -9.90 4.24
C MET A 218 -8.34 -9.49 3.53
N GLY A 219 -8.41 -8.46 2.69
CA GLY A 219 -7.26 -7.90 1.99
C GLY A 219 -6.25 -7.28 2.95
N GLY A 220 -6.71 -6.55 3.97
CA GLY A 220 -5.84 -6.03 5.04
C GLY A 220 -5.09 -7.15 5.76
N PHE A 221 -5.80 -8.22 6.15
CA PHE A 221 -5.19 -9.39 6.80
C PHE A 221 -4.11 -10.04 5.92
N LEU A 222 -4.38 -10.27 4.63
CA LEU A 222 -3.40 -10.82 3.69
C LEU A 222 -2.22 -9.87 3.47
N GLN A 223 -2.45 -8.56 3.45
CA GLN A 223 -1.38 -7.57 3.35
C GLN A 223 -0.46 -7.61 4.57
N THR A 224 -0.99 -7.78 5.79
CA THR A 224 -0.15 -7.92 6.98
C THR A 224 0.73 -9.17 6.91
N LEU A 225 0.23 -10.28 6.37
CA LEU A 225 1.03 -11.48 6.14
C LEU A 225 2.12 -11.27 5.08
N MET A 226 1.78 -10.64 3.95
CA MET A 226 2.69 -10.47 2.81
C MET A 226 3.72 -9.34 3.00
N PHE A 227 3.25 -8.14 3.32
CA PHE A 227 4.07 -6.93 3.41
C PHE A 227 4.53 -6.60 4.83
N GLY A 228 3.93 -7.25 5.83
CA GLY A 228 4.39 -7.22 7.22
C GLY A 228 5.29 -8.41 7.54
N TYR A 229 4.69 -9.57 7.85
CA TYR A 229 5.43 -10.73 8.37
C TYR A 229 6.43 -11.31 7.37
N ALA A 230 6.05 -11.44 6.11
CA ALA A 230 6.99 -11.87 5.07
C ALA A 230 7.96 -10.77 4.63
N GLY A 231 7.79 -9.53 5.09
CA GLY A 231 8.74 -8.45 4.83
C GLY A 231 8.84 -8.01 3.38
N VAL A 232 7.86 -8.37 2.53
CA VAL A 232 7.88 -7.98 1.12
C VAL A 232 7.66 -6.47 1.03
N SER A 233 8.52 -5.81 0.26
CA SER A 233 8.40 -4.42 -0.14
C SER A 233 8.74 -4.31 -1.61
N ILE A 234 7.97 -3.49 -2.32
CA ILE A 234 8.20 -3.24 -3.75
C ILE A 234 8.63 -1.79 -3.83
N HIS A 235 9.78 -1.53 -4.43
CA HIS A 235 10.29 -0.20 -4.78
C HIS A 235 10.24 -0.04 -6.31
N LEU A 236 10.59 1.15 -6.80
CA LEU A 236 10.62 1.41 -8.24
C LEU A 236 11.70 0.58 -8.97
N ASP A 237 12.78 0.25 -8.27
CA ASP A 237 13.99 -0.39 -8.78
C ASP A 237 14.16 -1.86 -8.35
N LYS A 238 13.50 -2.27 -7.26
CA LYS A 238 13.67 -3.60 -6.66
C LYS A 238 12.42 -4.14 -5.97
N LEU A 239 12.34 -5.46 -5.87
CA LEU A 239 11.59 -6.15 -4.83
C LEU A 239 12.55 -6.42 -3.68
N GLN A 240 12.18 -6.07 -2.46
CA GLN A 240 12.96 -6.30 -1.27
C GLN A 240 12.17 -7.18 -0.30
N ILE A 241 12.80 -8.21 0.24
CA ILE A 241 12.26 -9.00 1.35
C ILE A 241 13.16 -8.72 2.54
N ASP A 242 12.66 -8.02 3.55
CA ASP A 242 13.44 -7.60 4.71
C ASP A 242 12.81 -8.08 6.02
N LYS A 243 13.64 -8.59 6.93
CA LYS A 243 13.23 -9.17 8.23
C LYS A 243 12.00 -10.08 8.16
N PRO A 244 11.98 -11.08 7.24
CA PRO A 244 10.92 -12.07 7.18
C PRO A 244 10.83 -12.84 8.51
N ARG A 245 9.62 -13.01 9.04
CA ARG A 245 9.38 -13.66 10.33
C ARG A 245 8.07 -14.41 10.37
N LEU A 246 7.93 -15.30 11.34
CA LEU A 246 6.72 -16.09 11.52
C LEU A 246 5.56 -15.23 12.05
N PRO A 247 4.34 -15.39 11.50
CA PRO A 247 3.14 -14.86 12.13
C PRO A 247 2.92 -15.44 13.54
N PRO A 248 2.13 -14.77 14.40
CA PRO A 248 1.91 -15.21 15.77
C PRO A 248 1.34 -16.63 15.83
N GLY A 249 1.97 -17.48 16.64
CA GLY A 249 1.60 -18.90 16.80
C GLY A 249 1.96 -19.82 15.62
N ALA A 250 2.51 -19.30 14.51
CA ALA A 250 2.95 -20.12 13.39
C ALA A 250 4.32 -20.77 13.66
N THR A 251 4.53 -21.99 13.17
CA THR A 251 5.84 -22.67 13.17
C THR A 251 6.52 -22.66 11.81
N ARG A 252 5.73 -22.46 10.74
CA ARG A 252 6.19 -22.34 9.36
C ARG A 252 5.26 -21.41 8.60
N PHE A 253 5.83 -20.54 7.78
CA PHE A 253 5.08 -19.66 6.89
C PHE A 253 5.64 -19.76 5.47
N LYS A 254 4.77 -20.09 4.50
CA LYS A 254 5.17 -20.30 3.11
C LYS A 254 4.28 -19.50 2.17
N ILE A 255 4.90 -18.67 1.35
CA ILE A 255 4.24 -17.92 0.28
C ILE A 255 4.74 -18.48 -1.05
N GLN A 256 3.81 -19.03 -1.83
CA GLN A 256 4.12 -19.60 -3.14
C GLN A 256 3.60 -18.71 -4.26
N GLY A 257 4.34 -18.66 -5.37
CA GLY A 257 3.85 -18.03 -6.59
C GLY A 257 3.95 -16.51 -6.61
N ILE A 258 4.90 -15.94 -5.88
CA ILE A 258 5.27 -14.53 -6.01
C ILE A 258 5.77 -14.31 -7.44
N LYS A 259 5.10 -13.43 -8.21
CA LYS A 259 5.48 -13.10 -9.59
C LYS A 259 6.10 -11.71 -9.67
N TYR A 260 7.38 -11.64 -9.99
CA TYR A 260 8.14 -10.39 -10.09
C TYR A 260 8.98 -10.36 -11.38
N VAL A 261 8.67 -9.42 -12.29
CA VAL A 261 9.39 -9.17 -13.55
C VAL A 261 9.80 -10.47 -14.29
N GLY A 262 8.81 -11.31 -14.60
CA GLY A 262 9.03 -12.59 -15.28
C GLY A 262 9.52 -13.75 -14.40
N ALA A 263 9.96 -13.49 -13.17
CA ALA A 263 10.35 -14.53 -12.23
C ALA A 263 9.19 -15.05 -11.37
N LYS A 264 9.30 -16.32 -10.97
CA LYS A 264 8.43 -16.99 -10.00
C LYS A 264 9.22 -17.34 -8.75
N LEU A 265 8.83 -16.75 -7.62
CA LEU A 265 9.48 -16.89 -6.33
C LEU A 265 8.58 -17.64 -5.34
N THR A 266 9.22 -18.34 -4.40
CA THR A 266 8.58 -18.94 -3.23
C THR A 266 9.40 -18.58 -2.00
N LEU A 267 8.76 -18.00 -1.00
CA LEU A 267 9.38 -17.66 0.28
C LEU A 267 8.92 -18.69 1.32
N GLU A 268 9.86 -19.28 2.05
CA GLU A 268 9.62 -20.19 3.16
C GLU A 268 10.34 -19.65 4.40
N ILE A 269 9.61 -19.51 5.50
CA ILE A 269 10.10 -19.01 6.79
C ILE A 269 9.79 -20.09 7.82
N ASP A 270 10.80 -20.50 8.57
CA ASP A 270 10.68 -21.35 9.75
C ASP A 270 11.44 -20.72 10.93
N LYS A 271 11.60 -21.46 12.04
CA LYS A 271 12.24 -20.93 13.25
C LYS A 271 13.76 -20.76 13.11
N GLU A 272 14.38 -21.50 12.22
CA GLU A 272 15.84 -21.62 12.10
C GLU A 272 16.35 -20.91 10.84
N SER A 273 15.52 -20.79 9.81
CA SER A 273 15.92 -20.32 8.50
C SER A 273 14.80 -19.60 7.75
N THR A 274 15.19 -18.65 6.91
CA THR A 274 14.37 -18.17 5.80
C THR A 274 15.00 -18.58 4.48
N THR A 275 14.19 -19.13 3.59
CA THR A 275 14.60 -19.62 2.29
C THR A 275 13.77 -18.99 1.17
N LEU A 276 14.45 -18.36 0.22
CA LEU A 276 13.88 -17.82 -1.00
C LEU A 276 14.25 -18.73 -2.19
N LYS A 277 13.24 -19.32 -2.80
CA LYS A 277 13.38 -20.18 -3.99
C LYS A 277 12.95 -19.41 -5.23
N VAL A 278 13.85 -19.31 -6.19
CA VAL A 278 13.56 -18.82 -7.54
C VAL A 278 13.29 -20.05 -8.40
N SER A 279 12.06 -20.26 -8.86
CA SER A 279 11.69 -21.45 -9.64
C SER A 279 11.90 -21.25 -11.14
N SER A 280 11.72 -20.02 -11.62
CA SER A 280 11.87 -19.66 -13.03
C SER A 280 12.17 -18.18 -13.14
N VAL A 281 12.93 -17.78 -14.15
CA VAL A 281 13.21 -16.40 -14.54
C VAL A 281 13.03 -16.30 -16.04
N ASP A 282 12.52 -15.16 -16.52
CA ASP A 282 12.42 -14.86 -17.95
C ASP A 282 13.78 -14.31 -18.43
N ASP A 283 14.37 -14.93 -19.44
CA ASP A 283 15.67 -14.53 -20.00
C ASP A 283 15.67 -13.08 -20.53
N LYS A 284 14.50 -12.54 -20.87
CA LYS A 284 14.35 -11.13 -21.30
C LYS A 284 14.60 -10.15 -20.17
N TRP A 285 14.41 -10.58 -18.93
CA TRP A 285 14.46 -9.73 -17.73
C TRP A 285 15.31 -10.39 -16.64
N PRO A 286 16.64 -10.47 -16.85
CA PRO A 286 17.52 -11.07 -15.87
C PRO A 286 17.44 -10.31 -14.55
N LEU A 287 17.27 -11.07 -13.46
CA LEU A 287 17.24 -10.54 -12.11
C LEU A 287 18.57 -10.74 -11.42
N SER A 288 18.93 -9.80 -10.54
CA SER A 288 20.14 -9.88 -9.72
C SER A 288 19.86 -9.57 -8.27
N MET A 289 20.62 -10.18 -7.37
CA MET A 289 20.58 -9.91 -5.93
C MET A 289 21.98 -9.69 -5.39
N PHE A 290 22.17 -8.64 -4.61
CA PHE A 290 23.40 -8.43 -3.85
C PHE A 290 23.32 -9.21 -2.54
N ASN A 291 24.25 -10.15 -2.31
CA ASN A 291 24.27 -10.99 -1.10
C ASN A 291 25.15 -10.44 0.03
N GLY A 292 25.56 -9.17 -0.05
CA GLY A 292 26.53 -8.56 0.89
C GLY A 292 27.98 -8.62 0.41
N LYS A 293 28.33 -9.45 -0.58
CA LYS A 293 29.69 -9.58 -1.14
C LYS A 293 29.74 -9.32 -2.64
N TYR A 294 28.82 -9.89 -3.41
CA TYR A 294 28.79 -9.77 -4.86
C TYR A 294 27.35 -9.83 -5.39
N ASN A 295 27.17 -9.37 -6.62
CA ASN A 295 25.90 -9.50 -7.34
C ASN A 295 25.76 -10.92 -7.89
N VAL A 296 24.71 -11.61 -7.46
CA VAL A 296 24.32 -12.94 -7.93
C VAL A 296 23.23 -12.77 -8.98
N THR A 297 23.43 -13.35 -10.16
CA THR A 297 22.34 -13.44 -11.15
C THR A 297 21.39 -14.53 -10.70
N LEU A 298 20.10 -14.21 -10.60
CA LEU A 298 19.09 -15.18 -10.23
C LEU A 298 18.77 -16.05 -11.45
N VAL A 299 19.19 -17.29 -11.38
CA VAL A 299 18.69 -18.43 -12.16
C VAL A 299 17.80 -19.26 -11.23
N PRO A 300 17.16 -20.36 -11.67
CA PRO A 300 16.55 -21.28 -10.72
C PRO A 300 17.53 -21.65 -9.60
N VAL A 301 17.27 -21.17 -8.39
CA VAL A 301 18.22 -21.18 -7.27
C VAL A 301 17.46 -21.12 -5.95
N GLU A 302 18.08 -21.67 -4.91
CA GLU A 302 17.62 -21.60 -3.53
C GLU A 302 18.60 -20.75 -2.71
N LEU A 303 18.06 -19.76 -2.00
CA LEU A 303 18.83 -18.80 -1.22
C LEU A 303 18.36 -18.87 0.23
N THR A 304 19.28 -19.13 1.16
CA THR A 304 18.96 -19.23 2.60
C THR A 304 19.69 -18.14 3.37
N GLY A 305 18.99 -17.48 4.29
CA GLY A 305 19.55 -16.43 5.15
C GLY A 305 18.46 -15.59 5.80
N GLU A 306 18.84 -14.66 6.69
CA GLU A 306 17.90 -13.79 7.41
C GLU A 306 17.38 -12.60 6.57
N GLY A 307 17.88 -12.46 5.33
CA GLY A 307 17.66 -11.30 4.49
C GLY A 307 18.57 -10.11 4.86
N PRO A 308 18.38 -8.93 4.22
CA PRO A 308 17.38 -8.68 3.20
C PRO A 308 17.71 -9.40 1.88
N PHE A 309 16.68 -9.70 1.08
CA PHE A 309 16.80 -10.20 -0.29
C PHE A 309 16.41 -9.09 -1.27
N PRO A 310 17.35 -8.20 -1.67
CA PRO A 310 17.08 -7.14 -2.65
C PRO A 310 17.18 -7.68 -4.08
N ILE A 311 16.04 -7.93 -4.72
CA ILE A 311 15.93 -8.44 -6.07
C ILE A 311 15.70 -7.29 -7.05
N THR A 312 16.70 -7.04 -7.88
CA THR A 312 16.73 -5.97 -8.88
C THR A 312 16.55 -6.54 -10.27
N ALA A 313 15.91 -5.78 -11.16
CA ALA A 313 15.91 -6.04 -12.60
C ALA A 313 16.81 -5.01 -13.28
N ARG A 314 17.36 -5.35 -14.45
CA ARG A 314 18.04 -4.33 -15.26
C ARG A 314 17.04 -3.23 -15.65
N PRO A 315 17.40 -1.94 -15.54
CA PRO A 315 16.56 -0.85 -16.01
C PRO A 315 16.18 -1.04 -17.48
N TRP A 316 14.97 -0.62 -17.83
CA TRP A 316 14.56 -0.61 -19.24
C TRP A 316 15.28 0.52 -19.97
N LYS A 317 16.19 0.17 -20.89
CA LYS A 317 17.04 1.12 -21.63
C LYS A 317 17.78 2.05 -20.64
N ASP A 318 17.79 3.35 -20.91
CA ASP A 318 18.40 4.39 -20.07
C ASP A 318 17.37 5.17 -19.21
N CYS A 319 16.19 4.59 -18.86
CA CYS A 319 15.24 5.29 -17.96
C CYS A 319 15.92 5.46 -16.60
N LYS A 320 16.20 6.71 -16.23
CA LYS A 320 16.56 7.06 -14.85
C LYS A 320 15.33 6.85 -13.98
N ILE A 321 15.42 5.94 -13.03
CA ILE A 321 14.34 5.66 -12.09
C ILE A 321 14.00 6.97 -11.35
N PRO A 322 12.72 7.37 -11.28
CA PRO A 322 12.34 8.59 -10.56
C PRO A 322 12.78 8.56 -9.10
N ALA A 323 13.13 9.74 -8.57
CA ALA A 323 13.39 9.88 -7.15
C ALA A 323 12.08 9.68 -6.36
N ASP A 324 12.06 8.77 -5.40
CA ASP A 324 10.88 8.48 -4.58
C ASP A 324 10.73 9.52 -3.44
N VAL A 325 10.52 10.79 -3.82
CA VAL A 325 10.62 11.94 -2.90
C VAL A 325 9.45 12.92 -3.10
N ILE A 326 8.63 13.11 -2.06
CA ILE A 326 7.54 14.11 -2.00
C ILE A 326 8.06 15.34 -1.26
N GLY A 327 7.72 16.55 -1.72
CA GLY A 327 7.85 17.80 -0.94
C GLY A 327 9.28 18.29 -0.64
N ASN A 328 10.33 17.58 -1.07
CA ASN A 328 11.71 17.96 -0.80
C ASN A 328 12.22 19.00 -1.82
N ASN A 329 11.60 20.19 -1.82
CA ASN A 329 12.05 21.31 -2.61
C ASN A 329 12.79 22.32 -1.73
N ASN A 330 14.10 22.12 -1.54
CA ASN A 330 14.98 23.14 -0.95
C ASN A 330 14.98 24.47 -1.74
N LEU A 331 14.35 24.52 -2.93
CA LEU A 331 14.26 25.71 -3.77
C LEU A 331 13.02 26.58 -3.50
N ARG A 332 12.04 26.12 -2.70
CA ARG A 332 10.91 26.95 -2.27
C ARG A 332 10.44 26.54 -0.86
N PRO A 333 10.94 27.19 0.20
CA PRO A 333 10.36 27.06 1.52
C PRO A 333 8.88 27.44 1.47
N ILE A 334 8.01 26.61 2.02
CA ILE A 334 6.60 26.97 2.24
C ILE A 334 6.60 28.01 3.37
N GLY A 335 6.33 29.27 3.04
CA GLY A 335 6.24 30.36 4.02
C GLY A 335 7.20 31.53 3.80
N ALA A 336 7.28 32.07 2.58
CA ALA A 336 7.77 33.42 2.31
C ALA A 336 6.61 34.31 1.87
#